data_AF-A0A927CZ14-F1
#
_entry.id   AF-A0A927CZ14-F1
#
_cell.length_a   1.000
_cell.length_b   1.000
_cell.length_c   1.000
_cell.angle_alpha   90.00
_cell.angle_beta   90.00
_cell.angle_gamma   90.00
#
_symmetry.space_group_name_H-M   'P 1'
#
loop_
_entity.id
_entity.type
_entity.pdbx_description
1 polymer ?
#
loop_
_entity_poly.entity_id
_entity_poly.type
_entity_poly.pdbx_seq_one_letter_code
_entity_poly.pdbx_strand_id
1 'polypeptide(L)'
;MKNQTKIKKVNWITLAIVLIVNIVSAVLTVYDLNTQTPSTFGDEEQSRVEFRWGMLHTMFFLVVLMLASILLAGWKRLFPFNAPLAIILTGFCYQLFFLTFIEGWVGMQGTLGMLVSFFIGMNLCIVYTVSMLSERRNAAKTKN
;
A
#
# COMPACT_ATOMS: atom_id res chain seq x y z
N MET A 1 -13.59 -15.97 -17.03
CA MET A 1 -13.01 -14.81 -17.72
C MET A 1 -12.05 -15.28 -18.81
N LYS A 2 -12.35 -15.00 -20.09
CA LYS A 2 -11.50 -15.38 -21.24
C LYS A 2 -10.10 -14.73 -21.21
N ASN A 3 -9.90 -13.76 -20.31
CA ASN A 3 -8.65 -13.03 -20.04
C ASN A 3 -8.11 -13.18 -18.60
N GLN A 4 -8.49 -14.23 -17.84
CA GLN A 4 -8.04 -14.39 -16.44
C GLN A 4 -6.52 -14.31 -16.27
N THR A 5 -5.77 -14.87 -17.21
CA THR A 5 -4.30 -14.86 -17.19
C THR A 5 -3.72 -13.46 -17.38
N LYS A 6 -4.31 -12.66 -18.28
CA LYS A 6 -3.92 -11.25 -18.49
C LYS A 6 -4.21 -10.40 -17.25
N ILE A 7 -5.41 -10.56 -16.67
CA ILE A 7 -5.81 -9.86 -15.45
C ILE A 7 -4.90 -10.24 -14.27
N LYS A 8 -4.59 -11.52 -14.09
CA LYS A 8 -3.61 -11.99 -13.09
C LYS A 8 -2.25 -11.34 -13.26
N LYS A 9 -1.73 -11.33 -14.50
CA LYS A 9 -0.42 -10.71 -14.80
C LYS A 9 -0.39 -9.24 -14.45
N VAL A 10 -1.37 -8.46 -14.91
CA VAL A 10 -1.45 -7.02 -14.60
C VAL A 10 -1.48 -6.79 -13.09
N ASN A 11 -2.29 -7.56 -12.36
CA ASN A 11 -2.41 -7.41 -10.90
C ASN A 11 -1.09 -7.66 -10.16
N TRP A 12 -0.39 -8.75 -10.52
CA TRP A 12 0.90 -9.08 -9.93
C TRP A 12 1.99 -8.07 -10.31
N ILE A 13 1.98 -7.57 -11.54
CA ILE A 13 2.90 -6.52 -11.99
C ILE A 13 2.65 -5.24 -11.21
N THR A 14 1.40 -4.80 -11.07
CA THR A 14 1.08 -3.59 -10.29
C THR A 14 1.48 -3.74 -8.83
N LEU A 15 1.20 -4.88 -8.20
CA LEU A 15 1.64 -5.15 -6.83
C LEU A 15 3.17 -5.09 -6.71
N ALA A 16 3.90 -5.73 -7.63
CA ALA A 16 5.37 -5.74 -7.62
C ALA A 16 5.94 -4.32 -7.77
N ILE A 17 5.40 -3.51 -8.69
CA ILE A 17 5.82 -2.12 -8.89
C ILE A 17 5.59 -1.29 -7.62
N VAL A 18 4.39 -1.35 -7.04
CA VAL A 18 4.06 -0.59 -5.81
C VAL A 18 4.99 -0.99 -4.67
N LEU A 19 5.25 -2.28 -4.50
CA LEU A 19 6.13 -2.78 -3.46
C LEU A 19 7.58 -2.31 -3.64
N ILE A 20 8.11 -2.40 -4.86
CA ILE A 20 9.47 -1.92 -5.17
C ILE A 20 9.58 -0.42 -4.94
N VAL A 21 8.61 0.37 -5.42
CA VAL A 21 8.62 1.84 -5.23
C VAL A 21 8.60 2.21 -3.75
N ASN A 22 7.76 1.58 -2.94
CA ASN A 22 7.70 1.83 -1.50
C ASN A 22 9.02 1.46 -0.80
N ILE A 23 9.62 0.31 -1.14
CA ILE A 23 10.91 -0.10 -0.54
C ILE A 23 12.03 0.87 -0.92
N VAL A 24 12.17 1.20 -2.21
CA VAL A 24 13.20 2.12 -2.70
C VAL A 24 13.02 3.50 -2.06
N SER A 25 11.78 4.00 -2.02
CA SER A 25 11.47 5.28 -1.37
C SER A 25 11.87 5.28 0.12
N ALA A 26 11.50 4.25 0.87
CA ALA A 26 11.87 4.13 2.29
C ALA A 26 13.39 4.08 2.48
N VAL A 27 14.11 3.29 1.68
CA VAL A 27 15.58 3.17 1.77
C VAL A 27 16.27 4.50 1.43
N LEU A 28 15.85 5.16 0.35
CA LEU A 28 16.41 6.46 -0.05
C LEU A 28 16.16 7.52 1.02
N THR A 29 14.97 7.52 1.63
CA THR A 29 14.63 8.45 2.71
C THR A 29 15.52 8.25 3.93
N VAL A 30 15.69 6.99 4.37
CA VAL A 30 16.58 6.68 5.50
C VAL A 30 18.03 7.02 5.19
N TYR A 31 18.49 6.77 3.95
CA TYR A 31 19.83 7.12 3.52
C TYR A 31 20.08 8.63 3.54
N ASP A 32 19.16 9.41 2.97
CA ASP A 32 19.23 10.88 2.94
C ASP A 32 19.28 11.45 4.36
N LEU A 33 18.35 11.03 5.23
CA LEU A 33 18.31 11.49 6.62
C LEU A 33 19.54 11.10 7.44
N ASN A 34 20.18 9.96 7.15
CA ASN A 34 21.40 9.52 7.85
C ASN A 34 22.69 10.18 7.33
N THR A 35 22.66 10.76 6.12
CA THR A 35 23.86 11.34 5.48
C THR A 35 23.88 12.87 5.51
N GLN A 36 22.76 13.52 5.86
CA GLN A 36 22.73 14.96 6.10
C GLN A 36 23.56 15.31 7.35
N THR A 37 24.63 16.08 7.17
CA THR A 37 25.39 16.70 8.25
C THR A 37 24.54 17.78 8.95
N PRO A 38 24.68 17.98 10.28
CA PRO A 38 23.88 18.95 11.00
C PRO A 38 24.27 20.37 10.56
N SER A 39 23.50 20.94 9.64
CA SER A 39 23.60 22.35 9.28
C SER A 39 22.87 23.18 10.33
N THR A 40 23.58 24.17 10.88
CA THR A 40 23.30 24.90 12.13
C THR A 40 22.13 25.90 12.05
N PHE A 41 21.00 25.55 11.43
CA PHE A 41 19.86 26.47 11.32
C PHE A 41 18.51 25.78 11.60
N GLY A 42 17.96 26.03 12.80
CA GLY A 42 16.55 25.78 13.15
C GLY A 42 16.23 24.35 13.61
N ASP A 43 16.70 23.98 14.80
CA ASP A 43 16.70 22.61 15.34
C ASP A 43 15.32 21.97 15.61
N GLU A 44 14.19 22.68 15.45
CA GLU A 44 12.87 22.19 15.87
C GLU A 44 12.01 21.62 14.72
N GLU A 45 12.36 21.84 13.44
CA GLU A 45 11.57 21.37 12.28
C GLU A 45 12.31 20.40 11.34
N GLN A 46 13.59 20.11 11.59
CA GLN A 46 14.38 19.24 10.72
C GLN A 46 13.96 17.77 10.88
N SER A 47 13.74 17.10 9.76
CA SER A 47 13.38 15.67 9.78
C SER A 47 14.57 14.81 10.18
N ARG A 48 14.31 13.77 10.98
CA ARG A 48 15.33 12.87 11.55
C ARG A 48 14.82 11.44 11.59
N VAL A 49 15.75 10.48 11.57
CA VAL A 49 15.43 9.07 11.84
C VAL A 49 15.46 8.86 13.35
N GLU A 50 14.31 8.58 13.94
CA GLU A 50 14.16 8.28 15.36
C GLU A 50 13.12 7.18 15.56
N PHE A 51 13.42 6.22 16.44
CA PHE A 51 12.47 5.17 16.77
C PHE A 51 11.41 5.68 17.76
N ARG A 52 10.16 5.71 17.30
CA ARG A 52 9.00 6.15 18.06
C ARG A 52 7.95 5.05 18.08
N TRP A 53 7.67 4.52 19.27
CA TRP A 53 6.62 3.52 19.45
C TRP A 53 5.63 3.98 20.52
N GLY A 54 4.48 4.49 20.09
CA GLY A 54 3.42 4.97 20.98
C GLY A 54 2.17 4.09 20.97
N MET A 55 1.17 4.53 21.74
CA MET A 55 -0.15 3.89 21.75
C MET A 55 -0.81 3.92 20.35
N LEU A 56 -0.68 5.04 19.62
CA LEU A 56 -1.19 5.16 18.25
C LEU A 56 -0.55 4.15 17.30
N HIS A 57 0.77 3.95 17.38
CA HIS A 57 1.50 2.94 16.59
C HIS A 57 0.98 1.54 16.89
N THR A 58 0.75 1.24 18.16
CA THR A 58 0.24 -0.07 18.60
C THR A 58 -1.16 -0.32 18.04
N MET A 59 -2.06 0.67 18.12
CA MET A 59 -3.41 0.56 17.53
C MET A 59 -3.34 0.33 16.03
N PHE A 60 -2.50 1.10 15.32
CA PHE A 60 -2.35 1.01 13.88
C PHE A 60 -1.75 -0.33 13.45
N PHE A 61 -0.73 -0.81 14.18
CA PHE A 61 -0.13 -2.12 13.97
C PHE A 61 -1.14 -3.26 14.14
N LEU A 62 -1.99 -3.22 15.17
CA LEU A 62 -3.03 -4.22 15.38
C LEU A 62 -4.04 -4.25 14.23
N VAL A 63 -4.45 -3.09 13.72
CA VAL A 63 -5.33 -3.01 12.54
C VAL A 63 -4.66 -3.61 11.31
N VAL A 64 -3.39 -3.26 11.04
CA VAL A 64 -2.63 -3.83 9.92
C VAL A 64 -2.49 -5.33 10.05
N LEU A 65 -2.17 -5.84 11.24
CA LEU A 65 -2.01 -7.26 11.50
C LEU A 65 -3.33 -8.03 11.30
N MET A 66 -4.44 -7.46 11.77
CA MET A 66 -5.78 -8.01 11.54
C MET A 66 -6.09 -8.07 10.03
N LEU A 67 -5.91 -6.96 9.31
CA LEU A 67 -6.16 -6.92 7.85
C LEU A 67 -5.25 -7.90 7.08
N ALA A 68 -3.98 -7.99 7.47
CA ALA A 68 -3.02 -8.92 6.88
C ALA A 68 -3.44 -10.38 7.09
N SER A 69 -3.87 -10.74 8.31
CA SER A 69 -4.33 -12.10 8.62
C SER A 69 -5.58 -12.50 7.83
N ILE A 70 -6.55 -11.59 7.71
CA ILE A 70 -7.76 -11.79 6.89
C ILE A 70 -7.38 -11.96 5.42
N LEU A 71 -6.47 -11.12 4.91
CA LEU A 71 -6.04 -11.19 3.52
C LEU A 71 -5.27 -12.48 3.23
N LEU A 72 -4.44 -12.95 4.15
CA LEU A 72 -3.69 -14.20 4.03
C LEU A 72 -4.64 -15.41 4.02
N ALA A 73 -5.60 -15.47 4.96
CA ALA A 73 -6.61 -16.51 5.02
C ALA A 73 -7.53 -16.49 3.79
N GLY A 74 -7.86 -15.30 3.29
CA GLY A 74 -8.73 -15.06 2.14
C GLY A 74 -8.03 -15.08 0.80
N TRP A 75 -6.70 -15.23 0.72
CA TRP A 75 -5.91 -14.89 -0.47
C TRP A 75 -6.41 -15.53 -1.78
N LYS A 76 -6.75 -16.82 -1.73
CA LYS A 76 -7.29 -17.57 -2.88
C LYS A 76 -8.77 -17.28 -3.13
N ARG A 77 -9.54 -17.01 -2.07
CA ARG A 77 -10.99 -16.78 -2.13
C ARG A 77 -11.34 -15.39 -2.64
N LEU A 78 -10.50 -14.40 -2.34
CA LEU A 78 -10.68 -13.01 -2.70
C LEU A 78 -10.25 -12.71 -4.13
N PHE A 79 -9.85 -13.70 -4.94
CA PHE A 79 -9.49 -13.46 -6.33
C PHE A 79 -10.70 -12.91 -7.12
N PRO A 80 -10.55 -11.80 -7.89
CA PRO A 80 -9.32 -11.08 -8.28
C PRO A 80 -8.92 -9.88 -7.38
N PHE A 81 -9.64 -9.62 -6.29
CA PHE A 81 -9.44 -8.49 -5.37
C PHE A 81 -8.28 -8.67 -4.38
N ASN A 82 -7.63 -9.82 -4.35
CA ASN A 82 -6.52 -10.08 -3.44
C ASN A 82 -5.34 -9.11 -3.60
N ALA A 83 -4.85 -8.85 -4.82
CA ALA A 83 -3.73 -7.94 -5.00
C ALA A 83 -4.08 -6.43 -4.84
N PRO A 84 -5.26 -5.93 -5.22
CA PRO A 84 -5.70 -4.58 -4.84
C PRO A 84 -5.73 -4.38 -3.33
N LEU A 85 -6.23 -5.37 -2.58
CA LEU A 85 -6.21 -5.34 -1.12
C LEU A 85 -4.78 -5.39 -0.56
N ALA A 86 -3.89 -6.17 -1.19
CA ALA A 86 -2.48 -6.21 -0.82
C ALA A 86 -1.76 -4.88 -1.08
N ILE A 87 -2.12 -4.16 -2.15
CA ILE A 87 -1.60 -2.81 -2.45
C ILE A 87 -2.02 -1.83 -1.35
N ILE A 88 -3.30 -1.85 -0.97
CA ILE A 88 -3.82 -1.00 0.11
C ILE A 88 -3.09 -1.31 1.42
N LEU A 89 -2.97 -2.59 1.78
CA LEU A 89 -2.26 -3.04 2.97
C LEU A 89 -0.78 -2.62 2.95
N THR A 90 -0.13 -2.68 1.79
CA THR A 90 1.26 -2.20 1.61
C THR A 90 1.37 -0.71 1.95
N GLY A 91 0.39 0.11 1.52
CA GLY A 91 0.32 1.53 1.89
C GLY A 91 0.21 1.75 3.41
N PHE A 92 -0.58 0.94 4.10
CA PHE A 92 -0.66 0.99 5.56
C PHE A 92 0.64 0.58 6.25
N CYS A 93 1.32 -0.46 5.75
CA CYS A 93 2.65 -0.85 6.25
C CYS A 93 3.69 0.26 6.02
N TYR A 94 3.64 0.91 4.87
CA TYR A 94 4.51 2.05 4.54
C TYR A 94 4.27 3.22 5.49
N GLN A 95 3.00 3.55 5.77
CA GLN A 95 2.66 4.57 6.76
C GLN A 95 3.15 4.21 8.17
N LEU A 96 2.96 2.96 8.58
CA LEU A 96 3.42 2.50 9.89
C LEU A 96 4.95 2.61 10.02
N PHE A 97 5.69 2.29 8.96
CA PHE A 97 7.14 2.47 8.91
C PHE A 97 7.53 3.94 9.13
N PHE A 98 6.96 4.86 8.37
CA PHE A 98 7.27 6.30 8.50
C PHE A 98 6.87 6.85 9.87
N LEU A 99 5.72 6.47 10.41
CA LEU A 99 5.30 6.82 11.77
C LEU A 99 6.29 6.32 12.83
N THR A 100 6.88 5.13 12.62
CA THR A 100 7.73 4.47 13.60
C THR A 100 9.16 5.01 13.58
N PHE A 101 9.67 5.40 12.41
CA PHE A 101 11.10 5.67 12.25
C PHE A 101 11.44 7.09 11.84
N ILE A 102 10.48 7.90 11.35
CA ILE A 102 10.76 9.22 10.79
C ILE A 102 9.99 10.30 11.55
N GLU A 103 10.71 11.31 12.02
CA GLU A 103 10.14 12.54 12.58
C GLU A 103 10.32 13.73 11.63
N GLY A 104 9.46 14.74 11.79
CA GLY A 104 9.43 15.94 10.96
C GLY A 104 8.54 15.80 9.73
N TRP A 105 8.61 16.78 8.84
CA TRP A 105 7.76 16.87 7.65
C TRP A 105 7.96 15.71 6.66
N VAL A 106 9.14 15.07 6.65
CA VAL A 106 9.40 13.88 5.82
C VAL A 106 8.53 12.70 6.25
N GLY A 107 8.08 12.65 7.51
CA GLY A 107 7.06 11.71 7.97
C GLY A 107 5.76 11.76 7.15
N MET A 108 5.42 12.91 6.55
CA MET A 108 4.25 13.04 5.68
C MET A 108 4.38 12.26 4.36
N GLN A 109 5.59 11.87 3.95
CA GLN A 109 5.77 10.99 2.79
C GLN A 109 5.10 9.64 3.02
N GLY A 110 5.09 9.12 4.25
CA GLY A 110 4.32 7.94 4.61
C GLY A 110 2.85 8.09 4.25
N THR A 111 2.26 9.23 4.64
CA THR A 111 0.83 9.51 4.44
C THR A 111 0.51 9.63 2.96
N LEU A 112 1.37 10.30 2.19
CA LEU A 112 1.24 10.40 0.74
C LEU A 112 1.35 9.02 0.07
N GLY A 113 2.34 8.21 0.44
CA GLY A 113 2.51 6.85 -0.08
C GLY A 113 1.32 5.94 0.23
N MET A 114 0.74 6.08 1.43
CA MET A 114 -0.49 5.40 1.81
C MET A 114 -1.68 5.84 0.94
N LEU A 115 -1.86 7.14 0.75
CA LEU A 115 -2.95 7.68 -0.09
C LEU A 115 -2.83 7.19 -1.54
N VAL A 116 -1.62 7.26 -2.12
CA VAL A 116 -1.36 6.76 -3.48
C VAL A 116 -1.70 5.27 -3.58
N SER A 117 -1.21 4.46 -2.64
CA SER A 117 -1.51 3.02 -2.61
C SER A 117 -3.01 2.75 -2.44
N PHE A 118 -3.68 3.54 -1.60
CA PHE A 118 -5.13 3.45 -1.40
C PHE A 118 -5.91 3.75 -2.68
N PHE A 119 -5.59 4.84 -3.38
CA PHE A 119 -6.25 5.20 -4.64
C PHE A 119 -5.98 4.17 -5.74
N ILE A 120 -4.76 3.66 -5.88
CA ILE A 120 -4.44 2.61 -6.86
C ILE A 120 -5.26 1.34 -6.57
N GLY A 121 -5.26 0.87 -5.32
CA GLY A 121 -6.03 -0.31 -4.93
C GLY A 121 -7.53 -0.14 -5.12
N MET A 122 -8.08 1.03 -4.75
CA MET A 122 -9.49 1.34 -4.94
C MET A 122 -9.90 1.37 -6.42
N ASN A 123 -9.09 2.00 -7.28
CA ASN A 123 -9.35 2.01 -8.71
C ASN A 123 -9.33 0.60 -9.31
N LEU A 124 -8.37 -0.24 -8.92
CA LEU A 124 -8.34 -1.65 -9.35
C LEU A 124 -9.57 -2.42 -8.89
N CYS A 125 -10.03 -2.20 -7.65
CA CYS A 125 -11.28 -2.80 -7.15
C CYS A 125 -12.49 -2.38 -8.00
N ILE A 126 -12.60 -1.10 -8.38
CA ILE A 126 -13.69 -0.62 -9.23
C ILE A 126 -13.62 -1.28 -10.61
N VAL A 127 -12.45 -1.28 -11.25
CA VAL A 127 -12.25 -1.91 -12.57
C VAL A 127 -12.63 -3.40 -12.55
N TYR A 128 -12.23 -4.12 -11.50
CA TYR A 128 -12.60 -5.54 -11.37
C TYR A 128 -14.08 -5.75 -11.12
N THR A 129 -14.71 -4.91 -10.31
CA THR A 129 -16.15 -4.98 -10.06
C THR A 129 -16.94 -4.77 -11.36
N VAL A 130 -16.60 -3.74 -12.13
CA VAL A 130 -17.25 -3.45 -13.42
C VAL A 130 -17.02 -4.58 -14.43
N SER A 131 -15.79 -5.09 -14.53
CA SER A 131 -15.45 -6.20 -15.42
C SER A 131 -16.24 -7.47 -15.08
N MET A 132 -16.34 -7.80 -13.79
CA MET A 132 -17.09 -8.96 -13.31
C MET A 132 -18.60 -8.84 -13.58
N LEU A 133 -19.18 -7.65 -13.38
CA LEU A 133 -20.60 -7.41 -13.69
C LEU A 133 -20.88 -7.47 -15.19
N SER A 134 -19.98 -6.93 -16.01
CA SER A 134 -20.09 -6.97 -17.48
C SER A 134 -20.05 -8.41 -18.02
N GLU A 135 -19.15 -9.25 -17.51
CA GLU A 135 -19.10 -10.68 -17.88
C GLU A 135 -20.39 -11.41 -17.50
N ARG A 136 -20.93 -11.17 -16.30
CA ARG A 136 -22.20 -11.76 -15.86
C ARG A 136 -23.36 -11.36 -16.78
N ARG A 137 -23.43 -10.09 -17.19
CA ARG A 137 -24.46 -9.60 -18.12
C ARG A 137 -24.38 -10.27 -19.49
N ASN A 138 -23.18 -10.44 -20.02
CA ASN A 138 -22.98 -11.09 -21.33
C ASN A 138 -23.31 -12.59 -21.28
N ALA A 139 -22.94 -13.28 -20.20
CA ALA A 139 -23.29 -14.69 -20.02
C ALA A 139 -24.81 -14.93 -19.92
N ALA A 140 -25.56 -13.99 -19.34
CA ALA A 140 -27.02 -14.05 -19.30
C ALA A 140 -27.65 -13.86 -20.69
N LYS A 141 -27.08 -12.98 -21.53
CA LYS A 141 -27.57 -12.74 -22.89
C LYS A 141 -27.35 -13.91 -23.86
N THR A 142 -26.31 -14.71 -23.67
CA THR A 142 -26.02 -15.87 -24.55
C THR A 142 -26.87 -17.11 -24.20
N LYS A 143 -27.60 -17.09 -23.08
CA LYS A 143 -28.49 -18.18 -22.66
C LYS A 143 -29.95 -18.00 -23.11
N ASN A 144 -30.31 -16.81 -23.59
CA ASN A 144 -31.62 -16.51 -24.19
C ASN A 144 -31.48 -16.48 -25.71
#